data_AF-A0A8J4DSQ1-F1
#
_entry.id   AF-A0A8J4DSQ1-F1
#
_cell.length_a   1.000
_cell.length_b   1.000
_cell.length_c   1.000
_cell.angle_alpha   90.00
_cell.angle_beta   90.00
_cell.angle_gamma   90.00
#
_symmetry.space_group_name_H-M   'P 1'
#
loop_
_entity.id
_entity.type
_entity.pdbx_description
1 polymer ?
#
loop_
_entity_poly.entity_id
_entity_poly.type
_entity_poly.pdbx_seq_one_letter_code
_entity_poly.pdbx_strand_id
1 'polypeptide(L)'
;MRAPQSRTSETLTHANGRDRYLDLLRAIAILRVIVFHMFTFAWLSFVFPAMGVMFGLGGSLMAASVMRAPGRAVRSRVRRLLPALWVMGAVLIPLMWWHDQELSVELAFWLVPLAEPFGTEWVEPATTVLWYLVTYLWFVLLSPVAWWAYRRRPLATLLVPLVVLAATQVGPFEVGGLAGDVVVNMATFGACWVAGFAHRTGQLRRLNGVLLAFLVPALLAAGAAWALTHETDEGANLNEIPLAQGLYSLGFVLVALRVAPSMGWLARNRPLDGTVTLLNSRAVTIYLWHNVAIALAFPLGDLIGAWNLGDLGYLGVAVALIALAVLVFGWVEDVAARRRPALLPVGPPRTAGRHAVRT
;
A
#
# COMPACT_ATOMS: atom_id res chain seq x y z
N MET A 1 14.07 45.74 -24.46
CA MET A 1 12.82 45.01 -24.17
C MET A 1 13.16 43.57 -23.81
N ARG A 2 13.03 43.18 -22.53
CA ARG A 2 13.35 41.81 -22.05
C ARG A 2 12.09 40.95 -22.11
N ALA A 3 12.17 39.79 -22.78
CA ALA A 3 11.11 38.80 -22.87
C ALA A 3 10.90 38.05 -21.53
N PRO A 4 9.68 37.58 -21.22
CA PRO A 4 9.37 36.93 -19.95
C PRO A 4 9.81 35.45 -19.96
N GLN A 5 10.96 35.15 -19.34
CA GLN A 5 11.49 33.80 -19.14
C GLN A 5 10.81 33.01 -17.99
N SER A 6 9.75 33.54 -17.38
CA SER A 6 9.18 32.97 -16.14
C SER A 6 8.20 31.80 -16.35
N ARG A 7 7.50 31.70 -17.49
CA ARG A 7 6.44 30.68 -17.65
C ARG A 7 6.93 29.29 -18.05
N THR A 8 8.08 29.19 -18.73
CA THR A 8 8.63 27.90 -19.17
C THR A 8 9.29 27.11 -18.03
N SER A 9 9.69 27.81 -16.96
CA SER A 9 10.37 27.20 -15.81
C SER A 9 9.38 26.51 -14.86
N GLU A 10 8.16 27.04 -14.68
CA GLU A 10 7.10 26.41 -13.86
C GLU A 10 6.53 25.14 -14.49
N THR A 11 6.51 25.04 -15.82
CA THR A 11 6.01 23.83 -16.50
C THR A 11 7.02 22.68 -16.43
N LEU A 12 8.32 22.99 -16.29
CA LEU A 12 9.39 22.00 -16.20
C LEU A 12 9.57 21.41 -14.78
N THR A 13 9.14 22.10 -13.73
CA THR A 13 9.18 21.56 -12.34
C THR A 13 8.13 20.47 -12.10
N HIS A 14 6.98 20.53 -12.77
CA HIS A 14 5.94 19.50 -12.66
C HIS A 14 6.25 18.22 -13.46
N ALA A 15 7.17 18.27 -14.43
CA ALA A 15 7.44 17.17 -15.35
C ALA A 15 8.37 16.08 -14.76
N ASN A 16 9.04 16.33 -13.64
CA ASN A 16 9.96 15.37 -13.00
C ASN A 16 9.84 15.28 -11.46
N GLY A 17 8.80 15.86 -10.87
CA GLY A 17 8.60 15.92 -9.43
C GLY A 17 7.88 14.68 -8.88
N ARG A 18 8.45 14.06 -7.84
CA ARG A 18 7.78 13.10 -6.98
C ARG A 18 6.61 13.80 -6.27
N ASP A 19 5.41 13.23 -6.35
CA ASP A 19 4.23 13.83 -5.72
C ASP A 19 4.28 13.65 -4.20
N ARG A 20 4.63 14.73 -3.49
CA ARG A 20 4.79 14.74 -2.03
C ARG A 20 3.49 14.49 -1.28
N TYR A 21 2.33 14.79 -1.89
CA TYR A 21 1.06 14.48 -1.25
C TYR A 21 0.80 12.98 -1.23
N LEU A 22 1.04 12.30 -2.35
CA LEU A 22 0.92 10.85 -2.42
C LEU A 22 1.94 10.16 -1.50
N ASP A 23 3.16 10.71 -1.37
CA ASP A 23 4.13 10.22 -0.38
C ASP A 23 3.59 10.38 1.06
N LEU A 24 2.96 11.51 1.39
CA LEU A 24 2.38 11.73 2.72
C LEU A 24 1.25 10.74 3.00
N LEU A 25 0.33 10.53 2.07
CA LEU A 25 -0.75 9.55 2.23
C LEU A 25 -0.22 8.13 2.47
N ARG A 26 0.84 7.74 1.74
CA ARG A 26 1.53 6.46 1.97
C ARG A 26 2.18 6.38 3.35
N ALA A 27 2.82 7.46 3.79
CA ALA A 27 3.44 7.52 5.11
C ALA A 27 2.38 7.40 6.23
N ILE A 28 1.25 8.10 6.09
CA ILE A 28 0.10 7.99 7.00
C ILE A 28 -0.44 6.56 6.99
N ALA A 29 -0.57 5.92 5.82
CA ALA A 29 -1.01 4.53 5.71
C ALA A 29 -0.10 3.57 6.48
N ILE A 30 1.22 3.72 6.35
CA ILE A 30 2.23 2.90 7.05
C ILE A 30 2.17 3.12 8.57
N LEU A 31 2.07 4.38 9.02
CA LEU A 31 1.96 4.66 10.45
C LEU A 31 0.64 4.11 11.02
N ARG A 32 -0.47 4.33 10.31
CA ARG A 32 -1.78 3.83 10.72
C ARG A 32 -1.82 2.31 10.79
N VAL A 33 -1.16 1.57 9.87
CA VAL A 33 -1.17 0.10 9.93
C VAL A 33 -0.41 -0.42 11.15
N ILE A 34 0.69 0.23 11.53
CA ILE A 34 1.43 -0.11 12.75
C ILE A 34 0.58 0.16 14.00
N VAL A 35 -0.03 1.34 14.09
CA VAL A 35 -0.92 1.70 15.21
C VAL A 35 -2.13 0.76 15.28
N PHE A 36 -2.71 0.42 14.12
CA PHE A 36 -3.85 -0.50 14.05
C PHE A 36 -3.50 -1.88 14.62
N HIS A 37 -2.37 -2.48 14.24
CA HIS A 37 -1.98 -3.80 14.75
C HIS A 37 -1.44 -3.76 16.18
N MET A 38 -0.90 -2.63 16.63
CA MET A 38 -0.44 -2.47 18.00
C MET A 38 -1.60 -2.39 19.01
N PHE A 39 -2.68 -1.67 18.64
CA PHE A 39 -3.77 -1.33 19.58
C PHE A 39 -5.14 -1.90 19.18
N THR A 40 -5.23 -2.61 18.06
CA THR A 40 -6.46 -3.23 17.53
C THR A 40 -7.66 -2.27 17.43
N PHE A 41 -7.39 -0.99 17.16
CA PHE A 41 -8.42 0.04 17.07
C PHE A 41 -9.23 -0.06 15.78
N ALA A 42 -10.33 -0.82 15.80
CA ALA A 42 -11.24 -1.02 14.66
C ALA A 42 -11.67 0.28 13.97
N TRP A 43 -11.96 1.35 14.74
CA TRP A 43 -12.40 2.65 14.22
C TRP A 43 -11.38 3.34 13.31
N LEU A 44 -10.08 3.01 13.42
CA LEU A 44 -9.05 3.55 12.53
C LEU A 44 -9.28 3.13 11.07
N SER A 45 -10.05 2.07 10.83
CA SER A 45 -10.36 1.59 9.48
C SER A 45 -11.30 2.54 8.73
N PHE A 46 -12.23 3.20 9.46
CA PHE A 46 -13.08 4.25 8.91
C PHE A 46 -12.33 5.58 8.75
N VAL A 47 -11.54 5.97 9.75
CA VAL A 47 -10.86 7.28 9.71
C VAL A 47 -9.84 7.36 8.57
N PHE A 48 -9.13 6.27 8.32
CA PHE A 48 -8.19 6.18 7.22
C PHE A 48 -8.12 4.74 6.69
N PRO A 49 -8.89 4.38 5.64
CA PRO A 49 -8.88 3.05 5.05
C PRO A 49 -7.57 2.83 4.26
N ALA A 50 -6.50 2.52 5.00
CA ALA A 50 -5.12 2.52 4.51
C ALA A 50 -4.93 1.59 3.29
N MET A 51 -5.54 0.41 3.30
CA MET A 51 -5.39 -0.56 2.21
C MET A 51 -5.98 -0.04 0.91
N GLY A 52 -7.22 0.47 0.95
CA GLY A 52 -7.85 1.11 -0.21
C GLY A 52 -7.06 2.30 -0.74
N VAL A 53 -6.58 3.16 0.16
CA VAL A 53 -5.71 4.30 -0.20
C VAL A 53 -4.44 3.82 -0.90
N MET A 54 -3.74 2.85 -0.32
CA MET A 54 -2.50 2.28 -0.88
C MET A 54 -2.71 1.64 -2.26
N PHE A 55 -3.84 0.97 -2.50
CA PHE A 55 -4.19 0.46 -3.82
C PHE A 55 -4.54 1.56 -4.82
N GLY A 56 -5.27 2.61 -4.43
CA GLY A 56 -5.52 3.76 -5.30
C GLY A 56 -4.26 4.52 -5.69
N LEU A 57 -3.36 4.74 -4.72
CA LEU A 57 -2.01 5.27 -4.94
C LEU A 57 -1.21 4.37 -5.90
N GLY A 58 -1.25 3.05 -5.67
CA GLY A 58 -0.62 2.03 -6.51
C GLY A 58 -1.09 2.10 -7.95
N GLY A 59 -2.40 2.16 -8.18
CA GLY A 59 -3.01 2.29 -9.50
C GLY A 59 -2.57 3.56 -10.23
N SER A 60 -2.57 4.71 -9.54
CA SER A 60 -2.08 5.98 -10.09
C SER A 60 -0.62 5.91 -10.57
N LEU A 61 0.26 5.33 -9.74
CA LEU A 61 1.68 5.16 -10.06
C LEU A 61 1.90 4.08 -11.14
N MET A 62 1.05 3.06 -11.19
CA MET A 62 1.12 2.00 -12.20
C MET A 62 0.65 2.51 -13.56
N ALA A 63 -0.45 3.26 -13.64
CA ALA A 63 -0.90 3.90 -14.88
C ALA A 63 0.21 4.75 -15.50
N ALA A 64 0.93 5.54 -14.69
CA ALA A 64 2.06 6.35 -15.14
C ALA A 64 3.19 5.52 -15.81
N SER A 65 3.31 4.25 -15.43
CA SER A 65 4.35 3.33 -15.91
C SER A 65 3.85 2.54 -17.12
N VAL A 66 2.61 2.02 -17.06
CA VAL A 66 1.97 1.22 -18.11
C VAL A 66 1.73 2.05 -19.38
N MET A 67 1.34 3.32 -19.24
CA MET A 67 1.17 4.23 -20.38
C MET A 67 2.44 4.37 -21.24
N ARG A 68 3.63 4.22 -20.64
CA ARG A 68 4.92 4.36 -21.33
C ARG A 68 5.44 3.03 -21.86
N ALA A 69 5.45 1.99 -21.02
CA ALA A 69 5.97 0.68 -21.38
C ALA A 69 5.37 -0.42 -20.48
N PRO A 70 4.28 -1.09 -20.91
CA PRO A 70 3.54 -2.06 -20.09
C PRO A 70 4.41 -3.19 -19.52
N GLY A 71 5.16 -3.92 -20.37
CA GLY A 71 5.99 -5.03 -19.92
C GLY A 71 7.13 -4.60 -18.99
N ARG A 72 7.75 -3.44 -19.27
CA ARG A 72 8.79 -2.87 -18.40
C ARG A 72 8.21 -2.40 -17.06
N ALA A 73 6.99 -1.88 -17.04
CA ALA A 73 6.30 -1.47 -15.82
C ALA A 73 6.09 -2.66 -14.88
N VAL A 74 5.54 -3.77 -15.40
CA VAL A 74 5.33 -5.01 -14.63
C VAL A 74 6.66 -5.53 -14.09
N ARG A 75 7.67 -5.76 -14.97
CA ARG A 75 8.98 -6.26 -14.56
C ARG A 75 9.64 -5.37 -13.49
N SER A 76 9.51 -4.05 -13.62
CA SER A 76 10.09 -3.13 -12.65
C SER A 76 9.37 -3.15 -11.30
N ARG A 77 8.06 -3.42 -11.26
CA ARG A 77 7.29 -3.52 -10.01
C ARG A 77 7.55 -4.83 -9.31
N VAL A 78 7.50 -5.95 -10.04
CA VAL A 78 7.86 -7.29 -9.55
C VAL A 78 9.25 -7.29 -8.94
N ARG A 79 10.25 -6.74 -9.65
CA ARG A 79 11.62 -6.63 -9.14
C ARG A 79 11.73 -5.79 -7.86
N ARG A 80 10.86 -4.80 -7.66
CA ARG A 80 10.90 -3.94 -6.47
C ARG A 80 10.23 -4.56 -5.24
N LEU A 81 9.51 -5.67 -5.41
CA LEU A 81 8.65 -6.26 -4.40
C LEU A 81 9.14 -7.65 -3.99
N LEU A 82 9.40 -8.54 -4.97
CA LEU A 82 9.78 -9.92 -4.68
C LEU A 82 11.08 -10.08 -3.89
N PRO A 83 12.17 -9.31 -4.11
CA PRO A 83 13.40 -9.51 -3.35
C PRO A 83 13.24 -9.34 -1.84
N ALA A 84 12.38 -8.41 -1.40
CA ALA A 84 12.12 -8.22 0.02
C ALA A 84 11.33 -9.39 0.62
N LEU A 85 10.36 -9.92 -0.14
CA LEU A 85 9.65 -11.15 0.24
C LEU A 85 10.61 -12.34 0.31
N TRP A 86 11.51 -12.50 -0.65
CA TRP A 86 12.46 -13.62 -0.65
C TRP A 86 13.44 -13.56 0.52
N VAL A 87 13.85 -12.35 0.93
CA VAL A 87 14.67 -12.20 2.15
C VAL A 87 13.88 -12.56 3.40
N MET A 88 12.60 -12.17 3.49
CA MET A 88 11.73 -12.62 4.57
C MET A 88 11.59 -14.15 4.56
N GLY A 89 11.29 -14.75 3.41
CA GLY A 89 11.16 -16.21 3.26
C GLY A 89 12.46 -16.95 3.59
N ALA A 90 13.62 -16.41 3.24
CA ALA A 90 14.91 -16.98 3.59
C ALA A 90 15.18 -17.00 5.10
N VAL A 91 14.53 -16.14 5.87
CA VAL A 91 14.57 -16.14 7.34
C VAL A 91 13.49 -17.04 7.91
N LEU A 92 12.24 -16.89 7.46
CA LEU A 92 11.10 -17.56 8.08
C LEU A 92 10.99 -19.04 7.70
N ILE A 93 11.31 -19.44 6.46
CA ILE A 93 11.20 -20.85 6.05
C ILE A 93 12.09 -21.77 6.91
N PRO A 94 13.37 -21.44 7.16
CA PRO A 94 14.19 -22.23 8.08
C PRO A 94 13.67 -22.24 9.52
N LEU A 95 13.13 -21.10 10.00
CA LEU A 95 12.60 -21.00 11.37
C LEU A 95 11.33 -21.83 11.54
N MET A 96 10.40 -21.78 10.57
CA MET A 96 9.20 -22.62 10.53
C MET A 96 9.58 -24.10 10.54
N TRP A 97 10.53 -24.49 9.67
CA TRP A 97 10.98 -25.88 9.61
C TRP A 97 11.60 -26.34 10.93
N TRP A 98 12.38 -25.48 11.60
CA TRP A 98 12.97 -25.78 12.90
C TRP A 98 11.93 -25.96 14.00
N HIS A 99 10.89 -25.12 14.03
CA HIS A 99 9.88 -25.13 15.08
C HIS A 99 8.83 -26.23 14.89
N ASP A 100 8.28 -26.34 13.68
CA ASP A 100 7.08 -27.15 13.42
C ASP A 100 7.36 -28.40 12.56
N GLN A 101 8.48 -28.42 11.82
CA GLN A 101 8.85 -29.51 10.90
C GLN A 101 7.79 -29.82 9.82
N GLU A 102 6.93 -28.84 9.50
CA GLU A 102 5.91 -28.95 8.47
C GLU A 102 6.41 -28.38 7.13
N LEU A 103 6.13 -29.09 6.04
CA LEU A 103 6.34 -28.61 4.68
C LEU A 103 5.06 -28.76 3.89
N SER A 104 4.74 -27.71 3.13
CA SER A 104 3.66 -27.76 2.16
C SER A 104 4.14 -27.39 0.76
N VAL A 105 3.44 -27.88 -0.26
CA VAL A 105 3.60 -27.44 -1.66
C VAL A 105 3.30 -25.95 -1.82
N GLU A 106 2.45 -25.37 -0.95
CA GLU A 106 2.20 -23.93 -0.91
C GLU A 106 3.43 -23.10 -0.52
N LEU A 107 4.52 -23.72 -0.05
CA LEU A 107 5.81 -23.03 0.10
C LEU A 107 6.31 -22.45 -1.24
N ALA A 108 5.88 -23.00 -2.38
CA ALA A 108 6.18 -22.43 -3.69
C ALA A 108 5.69 -20.98 -3.84
N PHE A 109 4.65 -20.56 -3.10
CA PHE A 109 4.15 -19.18 -3.13
C PHE A 109 5.10 -18.17 -2.46
N TRP A 110 6.09 -18.60 -1.67
CA TRP A 110 7.19 -17.72 -1.24
C TRP A 110 8.06 -17.27 -2.42
N LEU A 111 8.18 -18.09 -3.47
CA LEU A 111 8.93 -17.73 -4.67
C LEU A 111 8.10 -16.82 -5.59
N VAL A 112 6.86 -17.21 -5.87
CA VAL A 112 5.91 -16.46 -6.70
C VAL A 112 4.56 -16.38 -5.96
N PRO A 113 4.25 -15.26 -5.28
CA PRO A 113 3.10 -15.15 -4.38
C PRO A 113 1.81 -14.89 -5.17
N LEU A 114 1.34 -15.94 -5.87
CA LEU A 114 0.04 -15.94 -6.57
C LEU A 114 -1.12 -16.23 -5.62
N ALA A 115 -0.84 -16.86 -4.50
CA ALA A 115 -1.69 -16.99 -3.34
C ALA A 115 -0.88 -16.68 -2.08
N GLU A 116 -1.54 -16.64 -0.93
CA GLU A 116 -0.88 -16.41 0.35
C GLU A 116 0.16 -17.51 0.62
N PRO A 117 1.42 -17.14 0.88
CA PRO A 117 2.46 -18.11 1.18
C PRO A 117 2.14 -18.89 2.45
N PHE A 118 2.43 -20.19 2.42
CA PHE A 118 2.27 -21.06 3.59
C PHE A 118 2.99 -20.50 4.82
N GLY A 119 2.29 -20.55 5.95
CA GLY A 119 2.80 -20.23 7.28
C GLY A 119 2.14 -21.12 8.32
N THR A 120 2.93 -21.63 9.26
CA THR A 120 2.42 -22.31 10.45
C THR A 120 1.82 -21.31 11.42
N GLU A 121 1.04 -21.78 12.41
CA GLU A 121 0.44 -20.93 13.44
C GLU A 121 1.50 -20.08 14.17
N TRP A 122 2.69 -20.65 14.41
CA TRP A 122 3.79 -19.96 15.07
C TRP A 122 4.30 -18.72 14.31
N VAL A 123 4.26 -18.71 12.97
CA VAL A 123 4.66 -17.55 12.15
C VAL A 123 3.50 -16.69 11.67
N GLU A 124 2.28 -16.94 12.15
CA GLU A 124 1.09 -16.19 11.76
C GLU A 124 1.29 -14.66 11.78
N PRO A 125 1.96 -14.05 12.79
CA PRO A 125 2.21 -12.61 12.77
C PRO A 125 2.98 -12.12 11.54
N ALA A 126 3.82 -12.96 10.94
CA ALA A 126 4.58 -12.62 9.75
C ALA A 126 3.81 -12.85 8.45
N THR A 127 2.96 -13.88 8.40
CA THR A 127 2.27 -14.31 7.18
C THR A 127 0.94 -13.59 6.96
N THR A 128 0.27 -13.16 8.03
CA THR A 128 -1.01 -12.42 7.97
C THR A 128 -0.95 -11.14 7.14
N VAL A 129 0.24 -10.54 6.96
CA VAL A 129 0.41 -9.32 6.13
C VAL A 129 0.64 -9.64 4.64
N LEU A 130 0.82 -10.90 4.26
CA LEU A 130 1.25 -11.24 2.89
C LEU A 130 0.13 -11.10 1.86
N TRP A 131 -1.15 -11.16 2.26
CA TRP A 131 -2.30 -10.97 1.37
C TRP A 131 -2.21 -9.67 0.55
N TYR A 132 -1.71 -8.59 1.15
CA TYR A 132 -1.57 -7.31 0.45
C TYR A 132 -0.56 -7.41 -0.69
N LEU A 133 0.55 -8.10 -0.45
CA LEU A 133 1.60 -8.30 -1.43
C LEU A 133 1.10 -9.14 -2.59
N VAL A 134 0.37 -10.23 -2.30
CA VAL A 134 -0.29 -11.09 -3.29
C VAL A 134 -1.26 -10.26 -4.14
N THR A 135 -2.17 -9.54 -3.49
CA THR A 135 -3.18 -8.70 -4.17
C THR A 135 -2.53 -7.60 -5.00
N TYR A 136 -1.49 -6.94 -4.47
CA TYR A 136 -0.73 -5.92 -5.20
C TYR A 136 -0.01 -6.51 -6.41
N LEU A 137 0.57 -7.71 -6.28
CA LEU A 137 1.20 -8.41 -7.39
C LEU A 137 0.17 -8.69 -8.50
N TRP A 138 -1.01 -9.22 -8.14
CA TRP A 138 -2.09 -9.44 -9.11
C TRP A 138 -2.51 -8.16 -9.83
N PHE A 139 -2.71 -7.06 -9.11
CA PHE A 139 -3.01 -5.78 -9.76
C PHE A 139 -1.88 -5.30 -10.66
N VAL A 140 -0.62 -5.50 -10.29
CA VAL A 140 0.52 -5.17 -11.16
C VAL A 140 0.51 -6.03 -12.42
N LEU A 141 0.32 -7.34 -12.30
CA LEU A 141 0.32 -8.28 -13.42
C LEU A 141 -0.84 -8.00 -14.39
N LEU A 142 -2.02 -7.69 -13.87
CA LEU A 142 -3.23 -7.44 -14.65
C LEU A 142 -3.36 -6.00 -15.15
N SER A 143 -2.55 -5.07 -14.64
CA SER A 143 -2.61 -3.66 -15.00
C SER A 143 -2.50 -3.37 -16.51
N PRO A 144 -1.70 -4.08 -17.33
CA PRO A 144 -1.73 -3.88 -18.78
C PRO A 144 -3.11 -4.12 -19.40
N VAL A 145 -3.79 -5.18 -18.97
CA VAL A 145 -5.14 -5.54 -19.43
C VAL A 145 -6.18 -4.59 -18.86
N ALA A 146 -6.12 -4.33 -17.56
CA ALA A 146 -7.01 -3.37 -16.89
C ALA A 146 -6.88 -1.96 -17.49
N TRP A 147 -5.67 -1.54 -17.85
CA TRP A 147 -5.44 -0.27 -18.54
C TRP A 147 -6.07 -0.24 -19.93
N TRP A 148 -5.91 -1.33 -20.70
CA TRP A 148 -6.57 -1.46 -22.00
C TRP A 148 -8.10 -1.40 -21.87
N ALA A 149 -8.68 -2.10 -20.90
CA ALA A 149 -10.12 -2.10 -20.63
C ALA A 149 -10.58 -0.69 -20.21
N TYR A 150 -9.84 -0.06 -19.31
CA TYR A 150 -10.13 1.28 -18.81
C TYR A 150 -10.13 2.34 -19.90
N ARG A 151 -9.21 2.25 -20.88
CA ARG A 151 -9.18 3.16 -22.03
C ARG A 151 -10.42 3.04 -22.92
N ARG A 152 -11.04 1.85 -23.00
CA ARG A 152 -12.23 1.60 -23.83
C ARG A 152 -13.52 1.89 -23.08
N ARG A 153 -13.61 1.45 -21.83
CA ARG A 153 -14.82 1.48 -20.99
C ARG A 153 -14.41 1.78 -19.54
N PRO A 154 -14.08 3.04 -19.19
CA PRO A 154 -13.56 3.38 -17.88
C PRO A 154 -14.54 3.07 -16.74
N LEU A 155 -15.83 3.39 -16.93
CA LEU A 155 -16.86 3.11 -15.94
C LEU A 155 -17.06 1.61 -15.73
N ALA A 156 -17.16 0.82 -16.81
CA ALA A 156 -17.28 -0.63 -16.69
C ALA A 156 -16.08 -1.24 -15.96
N THR A 157 -14.86 -0.79 -16.28
CA THR A 157 -13.64 -1.27 -15.62
C THR A 157 -13.62 -0.96 -14.12
N LEU A 158 -14.20 0.17 -13.70
CA LEU A 158 -14.33 0.54 -12.29
C LEU A 158 -15.44 -0.26 -11.59
N LEU A 159 -16.56 -0.52 -12.27
CA LEU A 159 -17.71 -1.21 -11.70
C LEU A 159 -17.52 -2.74 -11.60
N VAL A 160 -16.75 -3.36 -12.50
CA VAL A 160 -16.54 -4.82 -12.51
C VAL A 160 -16.07 -5.36 -11.14
N PRO A 161 -15.03 -4.81 -10.49
CA PRO A 161 -14.63 -5.25 -9.15
C PRO A 161 -15.75 -5.15 -8.11
N LEU A 162 -16.58 -4.11 -8.16
CA LEU A 162 -17.70 -3.92 -7.24
C LEU A 162 -18.83 -4.94 -7.49
N VAL A 163 -19.10 -5.27 -8.75
CA VAL A 163 -20.08 -6.30 -9.11
C VAL A 163 -19.60 -7.67 -8.66
N VAL A 164 -18.32 -8.00 -8.88
CA VAL A 164 -17.72 -9.25 -8.38
C VAL A 164 -17.80 -9.29 -6.86
N LEU A 165 -17.43 -8.21 -6.17
CA LEU A 165 -17.50 -8.11 -4.72
C LEU A 165 -18.92 -8.38 -4.21
N ALA A 166 -19.92 -7.67 -4.74
CA ALA A 166 -21.31 -7.87 -4.37
C ALA A 166 -21.79 -9.32 -4.67
N ALA A 167 -21.39 -9.89 -5.81
CA ALA A 167 -21.74 -11.26 -6.18
C ALA A 167 -21.14 -12.32 -5.24
N THR A 168 -19.93 -12.08 -4.71
CA THR A 168 -19.26 -12.98 -3.75
C THR A 168 -19.70 -12.80 -2.31
N GLN A 169 -20.25 -11.64 -1.95
CA GLN A 169 -20.60 -11.30 -0.56
C GLN A 169 -22.10 -11.40 -0.29
N VAL A 170 -22.94 -11.23 -1.30
CA VAL A 170 -24.41 -11.24 -1.20
C VAL A 170 -25.04 -12.22 -2.20
N GLY A 171 -24.33 -12.55 -3.27
CA GLY A 171 -24.80 -13.46 -4.30
C GLY A 171 -24.60 -14.93 -3.93
N PRO A 172 -25.03 -15.86 -4.80
CA PRO A 172 -24.99 -17.30 -4.55
C PRO A 172 -23.59 -17.92 -4.76
N PHE A 173 -22.57 -17.10 -4.98
CA PHE A 173 -21.24 -17.58 -5.34
C PHE A 173 -20.38 -17.74 -4.10
N GLU A 174 -20.24 -18.97 -3.64
CA GLU A 174 -19.24 -19.31 -2.62
C GLU A 174 -17.86 -19.42 -3.26
N VAL A 175 -16.97 -18.50 -2.87
CA VAL A 175 -15.56 -18.52 -3.24
C VAL A 175 -14.76 -18.84 -1.98
N GLY A 176 -14.31 -20.10 -1.89
CA GLY A 176 -13.51 -20.59 -0.77
C GLY A 176 -12.07 -20.93 -1.17
N GLY A 177 -11.22 -21.06 -0.16
CA GLY A 177 -9.82 -21.42 -0.30
C GLY A 177 -8.95 -20.31 -0.91
N LEU A 178 -7.67 -20.62 -1.09
CA LEU A 178 -6.63 -19.66 -1.47
C LEU A 178 -6.96 -18.80 -2.71
N ALA A 179 -7.63 -19.40 -3.71
CA ALA A 179 -8.03 -18.66 -4.91
C ALA A 179 -9.22 -17.72 -4.63
N GLY A 180 -10.16 -18.14 -3.77
CA GLY A 180 -11.28 -17.34 -3.33
C GLY A 180 -10.82 -16.09 -2.59
N ASP A 181 -9.88 -16.23 -1.65
CA ASP A 181 -9.33 -15.11 -0.87
C ASP A 181 -8.69 -14.06 -1.78
N VAL A 182 -7.92 -14.50 -2.78
CA VAL A 182 -7.34 -13.62 -3.80
C VAL A 182 -8.43 -12.89 -4.58
N VAL A 183 -9.48 -13.60 -5.01
CA VAL A 183 -10.59 -13.01 -5.77
C VAL A 183 -11.33 -11.97 -4.95
N VAL A 184 -11.64 -12.27 -3.69
CA VAL A 184 -12.32 -11.34 -2.77
C VAL A 184 -11.46 -10.10 -2.55
N ASN A 185 -10.18 -10.27 -2.21
CA ASN A 185 -9.25 -9.13 -2.03
C ASN A 185 -9.14 -8.26 -3.28
N MET A 186 -9.01 -8.87 -4.45
CA MET A 186 -8.98 -8.17 -5.72
C MET A 186 -10.29 -7.42 -6.01
N ALA A 187 -11.44 -8.00 -5.68
CA ALA A 187 -12.74 -7.37 -5.85
C ALA A 187 -12.91 -6.16 -4.91
N THR A 188 -12.53 -6.33 -3.63
CA THR A 188 -12.56 -5.28 -2.59
C THR A 188 -11.78 -4.04 -3.01
N PHE A 189 -10.56 -4.20 -3.53
CA PHE A 189 -9.67 -3.07 -3.80
C PHE A 189 -9.54 -2.68 -5.28
N GLY A 190 -10.12 -3.46 -6.19
CA GLY A 190 -9.98 -3.24 -7.63
C GLY A 190 -10.55 -1.89 -8.08
N ALA A 191 -11.68 -1.47 -7.52
CA ALA A 191 -12.26 -0.16 -7.83
C ALA A 191 -11.35 0.99 -7.37
N CYS A 192 -10.68 0.86 -6.22
CA CYS A 192 -9.70 1.82 -5.74
C CYS A 192 -8.50 1.91 -6.70
N TRP A 193 -7.97 0.77 -7.15
CA TRP A 193 -6.88 0.72 -8.12
C TRP A 193 -7.24 1.44 -9.43
N VAL A 194 -8.44 1.20 -9.97
CA VAL A 194 -8.95 1.86 -11.19
C VAL A 194 -9.21 3.35 -10.96
N ALA A 195 -9.68 3.76 -9.78
CA ALA A 195 -9.76 5.18 -9.42
C ALA A 195 -8.38 5.87 -9.47
N GLY A 196 -7.30 5.13 -9.16
CA GLY A 196 -5.92 5.55 -9.40
C GLY A 196 -5.63 5.88 -10.88
N PHE A 197 -6.15 5.10 -11.82
CA PHE A 197 -6.03 5.39 -13.26
C PHE A 197 -6.76 6.70 -13.63
N ALA A 198 -7.95 6.92 -13.04
CA ALA A 198 -8.73 8.15 -13.22
C ALA A 198 -8.03 9.38 -12.66
N HIS A 199 -7.36 9.25 -11.52
CA HIS A 199 -6.47 10.29 -11.00
C HIS A 199 -5.34 10.59 -11.98
N ARG A 200 -4.61 9.56 -12.43
CA ARG A 200 -3.41 9.77 -13.26
C ARG A 200 -3.70 10.34 -14.65
N THR A 201 -4.85 10.03 -15.22
CA THR A 201 -5.31 10.58 -16.51
C THR A 201 -5.97 11.95 -16.38
N GLY A 202 -6.13 12.46 -15.16
CA GLY A 202 -6.84 13.71 -14.87
C GLY A 202 -8.35 13.62 -15.05
N GLN A 203 -8.91 12.44 -15.34
CA GLN A 203 -10.36 12.23 -15.45
C GLN A 203 -11.06 12.52 -14.13
N LEU A 204 -10.49 12.09 -12.99
CA LEU A 204 -11.06 12.36 -11.66
C LEU A 204 -11.22 13.87 -11.40
N ARG A 205 -10.25 14.68 -11.86
CA ARG A 205 -10.32 16.14 -11.74
C ARG A 205 -11.38 16.76 -12.65
N ARG A 206 -11.71 16.12 -13.78
CA ARG A 206 -12.73 16.56 -14.74
C ARG A 206 -14.15 16.13 -14.36
N LEU A 207 -14.32 15.25 -13.38
CA LEU A 207 -15.64 14.84 -12.92
C LEU A 207 -16.40 16.03 -12.30
N ASN A 208 -17.72 16.05 -12.52
CA ASN A 208 -18.60 17.06 -11.96
C ASN A 208 -18.48 17.08 -10.43
N GLY A 209 -18.22 18.25 -9.86
CA GLY A 209 -18.17 18.48 -8.42
C GLY A 209 -19.44 18.03 -7.70
N VAL A 210 -20.61 18.31 -8.28
CA VAL A 210 -21.91 17.96 -7.73
C VAL A 210 -22.10 16.44 -7.69
N LEU A 211 -21.77 15.74 -8.78
CA LEU A 211 -21.85 14.27 -8.81
C LEU A 211 -20.99 13.66 -7.70
N LEU A 212 -19.76 14.14 -7.53
CA LEU A 212 -18.88 13.63 -6.47
C LEU A 212 -19.37 14.00 -5.06
N ALA A 213 -20.00 15.16 -4.90
CA ALA A 213 -20.61 15.57 -3.63
C ALA A 213 -21.76 14.66 -3.18
N PHE A 214 -22.45 13.97 -4.11
CA PHE A 214 -23.44 12.95 -3.77
C PHE A 214 -22.86 11.54 -3.72
N LEU A 215 -22.02 11.18 -4.70
CA LEU A 215 -21.47 9.83 -4.83
C LEU A 215 -20.58 9.44 -3.65
N VAL A 216 -19.71 10.35 -3.20
CA VAL A 216 -18.78 10.05 -2.11
C VAL A 216 -19.53 9.79 -0.79
N PRO A 217 -20.43 10.67 -0.31
CA PRO A 217 -21.21 10.37 0.88
C PRO A 217 -22.06 9.12 0.75
N ALA A 218 -22.63 8.84 -0.44
CA ALA A 218 -23.39 7.62 -0.66
C ALA A 218 -22.52 6.36 -0.49
N LEU A 219 -21.30 6.34 -1.05
CA LEU A 219 -20.36 5.22 -0.89
C LEU A 219 -19.91 5.04 0.56
N LEU A 220 -19.55 6.14 1.24
CA LEU A 220 -19.13 6.11 2.64
C LEU A 220 -20.26 5.66 3.56
N ALA A 221 -21.48 6.20 3.37
CA ALA A 221 -22.64 5.83 4.15
C ALA A 221 -23.06 4.38 3.90
N ALA A 222 -23.05 3.91 2.64
CA ALA A 222 -23.35 2.52 2.31
C ALA A 222 -22.35 1.55 2.94
N GLY A 223 -21.04 1.85 2.84
CA GLY A 223 -20.01 1.03 3.48
C GLY A 223 -20.13 1.01 5.00
N ALA A 224 -20.38 2.17 5.62
CA ALA A 224 -20.56 2.26 7.07
C ALA A 224 -21.84 1.55 7.55
N ALA A 225 -22.96 1.74 6.85
CA ALA A 225 -24.21 1.08 7.18
C ALA A 225 -24.10 -0.45 7.03
N TRP A 226 -23.37 -0.92 6.00
CA TRP A 226 -23.10 -2.34 5.85
C TRP A 226 -22.27 -2.89 7.01
N ALA A 227 -21.19 -2.19 7.38
CA ALA A 227 -20.34 -2.61 8.50
C ALA A 227 -21.09 -2.71 9.83
N LEU A 228 -22.00 -1.78 10.10
CA LEU A 228 -22.82 -1.76 11.33
C LEU A 228 -23.94 -2.80 11.35
N THR A 229 -24.34 -3.32 10.18
CA THR A 229 -25.41 -4.34 10.09
C THR A 229 -24.86 -5.76 9.93
N HIS A 230 -23.56 -5.89 9.66
CA HIS A 230 -22.86 -7.16 9.45
C HIS A 230 -21.58 -7.18 10.29
N GLU A 231 -21.71 -6.88 11.58
CA GLU A 231 -20.58 -6.89 12.50
C GLU A 231 -19.99 -8.31 12.63
N THR A 232 -18.68 -8.36 12.81
CA THR A 232 -17.92 -9.60 13.05
C THR A 232 -17.58 -9.70 14.54
N ASP A 233 -16.85 -10.74 14.94
CA ASP A 233 -16.35 -10.87 16.31
C ASP A 233 -15.42 -9.71 16.73
N GLU A 234 -14.82 -9.02 15.75
CA GLU A 234 -14.03 -7.78 15.95
C GLU A 234 -14.89 -6.50 15.90
N GLY A 235 -16.21 -6.64 15.94
CA GLY A 235 -17.18 -5.56 15.78
C GLY A 235 -17.24 -5.02 14.35
N ALA A 236 -17.56 -3.73 14.20
CA ALA A 236 -17.62 -3.03 12.92
C ALA A 236 -16.22 -2.72 12.34
N ASN A 237 -15.26 -3.66 12.35
CA ASN A 237 -13.96 -3.48 11.71
C ASN A 237 -14.10 -3.61 10.19
N LEU A 238 -13.86 -2.52 9.44
CA LEU A 238 -13.94 -2.59 7.96
C LEU A 238 -12.99 -3.61 7.37
N ASN A 239 -11.86 -3.92 8.01
CA ASN A 239 -10.87 -4.86 7.43
C ASN A 239 -11.41 -6.29 7.32
N GLU A 240 -12.41 -6.65 8.12
CA GLU A 240 -13.03 -7.98 8.14
C GLU A 240 -14.31 -8.06 7.31
N ILE A 241 -14.75 -6.95 6.71
CA ILE A 241 -16.04 -6.85 6.01
C ILE A 241 -15.81 -6.37 4.58
N PRO A 242 -15.49 -7.28 3.62
CA PRO A 242 -15.02 -6.92 2.29
C PRO A 242 -15.93 -5.94 1.53
N LEU A 243 -17.25 -6.17 1.55
CA LEU A 243 -18.20 -5.29 0.86
C LEU A 243 -18.22 -3.87 1.46
N ALA A 244 -18.24 -3.77 2.79
CA ALA A 244 -18.15 -2.48 3.46
C ALA A 244 -16.82 -1.78 3.14
N GLN A 245 -15.71 -2.52 3.22
CA GLN A 245 -14.38 -1.99 2.95
C GLN A 245 -14.24 -1.47 1.54
N GLY A 246 -14.72 -2.21 0.54
CA GLY A 246 -14.62 -1.82 -0.87
C GLY A 246 -15.37 -0.53 -1.17
N LEU A 247 -16.61 -0.40 -0.68
CA LEU A 247 -17.43 0.79 -0.85
C LEU A 247 -16.85 2.00 -0.11
N TYR A 248 -16.53 1.82 1.17
CA TYR A 248 -16.00 2.89 2.01
C TYR A 248 -14.64 3.38 1.51
N SER A 249 -13.75 2.44 1.17
CA SER A 249 -12.43 2.75 0.61
C SER A 249 -12.53 3.51 -0.71
N LEU A 250 -13.44 3.12 -1.61
CA LEU A 250 -13.62 3.83 -2.88
C LEU A 250 -14.06 5.27 -2.64
N GLY A 251 -15.05 5.49 -1.77
CA GLY A 251 -15.51 6.83 -1.40
C GLY A 251 -14.36 7.70 -0.86
N PHE A 252 -13.58 7.15 0.07
CA PHE A 252 -12.42 7.84 0.65
C PHE A 252 -11.34 8.15 -0.39
N VAL A 253 -10.99 7.17 -1.23
CA VAL A 253 -9.96 7.30 -2.28
C VAL A 253 -10.34 8.35 -3.31
N LEU A 254 -11.62 8.44 -3.70
CA LEU A 254 -12.08 9.47 -4.64
C LEU A 254 -11.85 10.89 -4.10
N VAL A 255 -12.07 11.11 -2.80
CA VAL A 255 -11.75 12.40 -2.15
C VAL A 255 -10.26 12.60 -2.06
N ALA A 256 -9.54 11.64 -1.47
CA ALA A 256 -8.11 11.75 -1.23
C ALA A 256 -7.35 12.03 -2.52
N LEU A 257 -7.65 11.33 -3.61
CA LEU A 257 -6.98 11.57 -4.90
C LEU A 257 -7.44 12.85 -5.61
N ARG A 258 -8.60 13.42 -5.27
CA ARG A 258 -9.09 14.65 -5.92
C ARG A 258 -8.56 15.93 -5.28
N VAL A 259 -8.40 15.97 -3.95
CA VAL A 259 -8.05 17.20 -3.22
C VAL A 259 -6.65 17.72 -3.58
N ALA A 260 -5.68 16.82 -3.73
CA ALA A 260 -4.30 17.12 -4.19
C ALA A 260 -3.73 18.48 -3.69
N PRO A 261 -3.64 18.70 -2.36
CA PRO A 261 -3.25 19.99 -1.80
C PRO A 261 -1.77 20.30 -2.05
N SER A 262 -1.41 21.59 -2.03
CA SER A 262 -0.03 22.03 -2.19
C SER A 262 0.83 21.59 -0.98
N MET A 263 2.02 21.03 -1.25
CA MET A 263 2.92 20.48 -0.23
C MET A 263 4.12 21.37 0.11
N GLY A 264 3.99 22.67 -0.10
CA GLY A 264 5.05 23.63 0.21
C GLY A 264 5.40 23.67 1.71
N TRP A 265 4.44 23.39 2.60
CA TRP A 265 4.66 23.35 4.05
C TRP A 265 5.50 22.15 4.48
N LEU A 266 5.29 20.97 3.87
CA LEU A 266 6.03 19.76 4.19
C LEU A 266 7.50 19.93 3.84
N ALA A 267 7.79 20.52 2.67
CA ALA A 267 9.16 20.83 2.25
C ALA A 267 9.87 21.84 3.18
N ARG A 268 9.14 22.70 3.90
CA ARG A 268 9.72 23.61 4.90
C ARG A 268 10.08 22.87 6.19
N ASN A 269 9.31 21.85 6.57
CA ASN A 269 9.56 21.06 7.77
C ASN A 269 10.48 19.87 7.44
N ARG A 270 11.80 20.14 7.39
CA ARG A 270 12.84 19.16 7.05
C ARG A 270 12.77 17.83 7.82
N PRO A 271 12.57 17.78 9.15
CA PRO A 271 12.51 16.50 9.85
C PRO A 271 11.30 15.68 9.41
N LEU A 272 10.13 16.31 9.26
CA LEU A 272 8.94 15.61 8.78
C LEU A 272 9.08 15.14 7.33
N ASP A 273 9.64 15.98 6.45
CA ASP A 273 9.95 15.65 5.07
C ASP A 273 10.91 14.45 4.96
N GLY A 274 11.90 14.41 5.86
CA GLY A 274 12.83 13.29 6.03
C GLY A 274 12.13 12.01 6.47
N THR A 275 11.27 12.07 7.49
CA THR A 275 10.49 10.92 7.98
C THR A 275 9.57 10.36 6.89
N VAL A 276 8.84 11.21 6.19
CA VAL A 276 7.99 10.79 5.05
C VAL A 276 8.85 10.10 3.98
N THR A 277 10.03 10.63 3.70
CA THR A 277 10.95 10.04 2.71
C THR A 277 11.45 8.67 3.17
N LEU A 278 11.87 8.55 4.43
CA LEU A 278 12.31 7.30 5.06
C LEU A 278 11.22 6.23 4.96
N LEU A 279 10.02 6.52 5.49
CA LEU A 279 8.88 5.60 5.49
C LEU A 279 8.56 5.10 4.07
N ASN A 280 8.57 6.00 3.08
CA ASN A 280 8.28 5.62 1.71
C ASN A 280 9.39 4.84 1.00
N SER A 281 10.64 5.08 1.38
CA SER A 281 11.82 4.41 0.81
C SER A 281 12.12 3.04 1.41
N ARG A 282 11.51 2.76 2.58
CA ARG A 282 11.61 1.52 3.34
C ARG A 282 10.24 0.87 3.56
N ALA A 283 9.29 1.21 2.68
CA ALA A 283 7.89 0.85 2.86
C ALA A 283 7.67 -0.66 2.84
N VAL A 284 8.41 -1.40 2.00
CA VAL A 284 8.24 -2.85 1.88
C VAL A 284 8.84 -3.55 3.09
N THR A 285 10.03 -3.15 3.54
CA THR A 285 10.64 -3.69 4.75
C THR A 285 9.78 -3.40 5.98
N ILE A 286 9.34 -2.16 6.19
CA ILE A 286 8.46 -1.82 7.32
C ILE A 286 7.18 -2.66 7.25
N TYR A 287 6.57 -2.75 6.07
CA TYR A 287 5.34 -3.52 5.90
C TYR A 287 5.51 -5.02 6.17
N LEU A 288 6.59 -5.65 5.70
CA LEU A 288 6.76 -7.09 5.93
C LEU A 288 7.09 -7.40 7.40
N TRP A 289 7.84 -6.53 8.08
CA TRP A 289 8.38 -6.84 9.41
C TRP A 289 7.60 -6.24 10.59
N HIS A 290 6.62 -5.36 10.36
CA HIS A 290 5.95 -4.66 11.48
C HIS A 290 5.20 -5.59 12.43
N ASN A 291 4.43 -6.57 11.93
CA ASN A 291 3.70 -7.48 12.82
C ASN A 291 4.65 -8.41 13.59
N VAL A 292 5.74 -8.85 12.97
CA VAL A 292 6.81 -9.58 13.68
C VAL A 292 7.42 -8.71 14.79
N ALA A 293 7.70 -7.45 14.50
CA ALA A 293 8.22 -6.50 15.47
C ALA A 293 7.24 -6.23 16.62
N ILE A 294 5.94 -6.12 16.34
CA ILE A 294 4.90 -5.98 17.36
C ILE A 294 4.81 -7.25 18.21
N ALA A 295 4.76 -8.42 17.59
CA ALA A 295 4.69 -9.70 18.30
C ALA A 295 5.89 -9.90 19.24
N LEU A 296 7.10 -9.56 18.79
CA LEU A 296 8.32 -9.61 19.59
C LEU A 296 8.41 -8.49 20.64
N ALA A 297 7.69 -7.37 20.46
CA ALA A 297 7.74 -6.26 21.39
C ALA A 297 7.19 -6.61 22.77
N PHE A 298 6.21 -7.51 22.86
CA PHE A 298 5.65 -7.98 24.13
C PHE A 298 6.67 -8.77 24.97
N PRO A 299 7.20 -9.93 24.52
CA PRO A 299 8.15 -10.70 25.33
C PRO A 299 9.48 -9.94 25.57
N LEU A 300 9.95 -9.14 24.62
CA LEU A 300 11.16 -8.33 24.81
C LEU A 300 10.91 -7.13 25.72
N GLY A 301 9.72 -6.52 25.63
CA GLY A 301 9.27 -5.47 26.55
C GLY A 301 9.18 -5.97 27.98
N ASP A 302 8.68 -7.19 28.17
CA ASP A 302 8.59 -7.91 29.45
C ASP A 302 9.96 -8.29 30.03
N LEU A 303 11.03 -8.27 29.23
CA LEU A 303 12.38 -8.45 29.73
C LEU A 303 12.99 -7.14 30.26
N ILE A 304 12.61 -5.99 29.70
CA ILE A 304 13.29 -4.70 29.94
C ILE A 304 12.48 -3.70 30.77
N GLY A 305 11.32 -4.09 31.31
CA GLY A 305 10.50 -3.17 32.10
C GLY A 305 9.56 -2.29 31.28
N ALA A 306 9.24 -2.63 30.03
CA ALA A 306 8.43 -1.77 29.17
C ALA A 306 7.00 -1.55 29.71
N TRP A 307 6.46 -2.52 30.44
CA TRP A 307 5.16 -2.43 31.12
C TRP A 307 5.05 -1.23 32.07
N ASN A 308 6.15 -0.70 32.59
CA ASN A 308 6.16 0.50 33.42
C ASN A 308 5.64 1.75 32.69
N LEU A 309 5.64 1.73 31.34
CA LEU A 309 5.09 2.77 30.48
C LEU A 309 3.78 2.34 29.80
N GLY A 310 3.20 1.21 30.21
CA GLY A 310 2.02 0.60 29.57
C GLY A 310 2.23 0.32 28.08
N ASP A 311 1.16 0.42 27.29
CA ASP A 311 1.18 0.15 25.85
C ASP A 311 2.18 1.03 25.08
N LEU A 312 2.47 2.24 25.58
CA LEU A 312 3.47 3.13 24.99
C LEU A 312 4.89 2.58 25.12
N GLY A 313 5.18 1.82 26.19
CA GLY A 313 6.45 1.11 26.35
C GLY A 313 6.63 0.04 25.27
N TYR A 314 5.62 -0.81 25.08
CA TYR A 314 5.62 -1.85 24.05
C TYR A 314 5.67 -1.25 22.63
N LEU A 315 4.95 -0.15 22.37
CA LEU A 315 5.06 0.58 21.11
C LEU A 315 6.49 1.08 20.86
N GLY A 316 7.17 1.58 21.90
CA GLY A 316 8.57 1.99 21.82
C GLY A 316 9.50 0.85 21.40
N VAL A 317 9.29 -0.34 21.97
CA VAL A 317 10.03 -1.57 21.60
C VAL A 317 9.72 -1.98 20.17
N ALA A 318 8.44 -2.00 19.77
CA ALA A 318 8.03 -2.32 18.40
C ALA A 318 8.67 -1.37 17.37
N VAL A 319 8.66 -0.07 17.64
CA VAL A 319 9.30 0.94 16.77
C VAL A 319 10.81 0.73 16.69
N ALA A 320 11.47 0.39 17.80
CA ALA A 320 12.89 0.06 17.82
C ALA A 320 13.21 -1.20 16.98
N LEU A 321 12.36 -2.23 17.07
CA LEU A 321 12.49 -3.47 16.28
C LEU A 321 12.22 -3.23 14.79
N ILE A 322 11.26 -2.38 14.43
CA ILE A 322 11.03 -1.95 13.04
C ILE A 322 12.25 -1.18 12.53
N ALA A 323 12.82 -0.28 13.33
CA ALA A 323 14.03 0.45 12.96
C ALA A 323 15.21 -0.52 12.75
N LEU A 324 15.36 -1.54 13.59
CA LEU A 324 16.35 -2.60 13.42
C LEU A 324 16.12 -3.37 12.12
N ALA A 325 14.89 -3.78 11.82
CA ALA A 325 14.55 -4.45 10.57
C ALA A 325 14.90 -3.59 9.34
N VAL A 326 14.66 -2.27 9.41
CA VAL A 326 15.07 -1.32 8.36
C VAL A 326 16.58 -1.27 8.18
N LEU A 327 17.37 -1.30 9.27
CA LEU A 327 18.83 -1.30 9.19
C LEU A 327 19.38 -2.61 8.61
N VAL A 328 18.81 -3.74 9.01
CA VAL A 328 19.27 -5.08 8.59
C VAL A 328 18.84 -5.42 7.16
N PHE A 329 17.59 -5.13 6.79
CA PHE A 329 16.98 -5.58 5.54
C PHE A 329 16.66 -4.45 4.54
N GLY A 330 16.69 -3.18 4.96
CA GLY A 330 16.25 -2.05 4.12
C GLY A 330 17.10 -1.82 2.86
N TRP A 331 18.34 -2.31 2.83
CA TRP A 331 19.22 -2.24 1.65
C TRP A 331 18.67 -3.03 0.45
N VAL A 332 17.86 -4.06 0.71
CA VAL A 332 17.25 -4.92 -0.32
C VAL A 332 16.37 -4.09 -1.25
N GLU A 333 15.62 -3.12 -0.71
CA GLU A 333 14.77 -2.22 -1.50
C GLU A 333 15.58 -1.32 -2.44
N ASP A 334 16.80 -0.94 -2.05
CA ASP A 334 17.69 -0.14 -2.89
C ASP A 334 18.27 -0.98 -4.03
N VAL A 335 18.74 -2.19 -3.75
CA VAL A 335 19.22 -3.13 -4.77
C VAL A 335 18.11 -3.48 -5.76
N ALA A 336 16.92 -3.79 -5.26
CA ALA A 336 15.71 -4.06 -6.04
C ALA A 336 15.32 -2.86 -6.95
N ALA A 337 15.55 -1.64 -6.46
CA ALA A 337 15.35 -0.41 -7.20
C ALA A 337 16.53 0.00 -8.11
N ARG A 338 17.61 -0.79 -8.19
CA ARG A 338 18.86 -0.45 -8.89
C ARG A 338 19.50 0.85 -8.39
N ARG A 339 19.48 1.06 -7.09
CA ARG A 339 20.16 2.17 -6.40
C ARG A 339 21.31 1.62 -5.57
N ARG A 340 22.24 2.50 -5.18
CA ARG A 340 23.29 2.14 -4.21
C ARG A 340 22.64 1.90 -2.84
N PRO A 341 23.00 0.82 -2.13
CA PRO A 341 22.53 0.58 -0.77
C PRO A 341 22.84 1.77 0.14
N ALA A 342 21.84 2.19 0.91
CA ALA A 342 22.00 3.21 1.95
C ALA A 342 21.28 2.74 3.21
N LEU A 343 21.82 3.02 4.39
CA LEU A 343 21.13 2.71 5.66
C LEU A 343 19.98 3.71 5.89
N LEU A 344 20.27 5.00 5.72
CA LEU A 344 19.28 6.07 5.83
C LEU A 344 19.19 6.84 4.50
N PRO A 345 18.07 6.72 3.75
CA PRO A 345 17.87 7.38 2.47
C PRO A 345 17.42 8.85 2.63
N VAL A 346 17.98 9.55 3.61
CA VAL A 346 17.69 10.97 3.88
C VAL A 346 18.79 11.80 3.21
N GLY A 347 18.55 12.23 1.98
CA GLY A 347 19.44 13.13 1.27
C GLY A 347 18.69 13.87 0.16
N PRO A 348 19.05 15.13 -0.14
CA PRO A 348 18.42 15.86 -1.22
C PRO A 348 18.57 15.05 -2.54
N PRO A 349 17.58 15.10 -3.44
CA PRO A 349 17.70 14.45 -4.74
C PRO A 349 19.00 14.92 -5.38
N ARG A 350 19.94 13.99 -5.64
CA ARG A 350 21.15 14.32 -6.40
C ARG A 350 20.66 14.81 -7.76
N THR A 351 20.80 16.11 -8.02
CA THR A 351 20.65 16.67 -9.36
C THR A 351 21.54 15.83 -10.27
N ALA A 352 20.93 15.13 -11.22
CA ALA A 352 21.67 14.47 -12.27
C ALA A 352 22.59 15.53 -12.89
N GLY A 353 23.89 15.27 -12.84
CA GLY A 353 24.90 16.24 -13.26
C GLY A 353 24.56 16.79 -14.63
N ARG A 354 24.59 18.12 -14.75
CA ARG A 354 24.64 18.81 -16.04
C ARG A 354 25.71 18.11 -16.86
N HIS A 355 25.32 17.45 -17.95
CA HIS A 355 26.25 17.15 -19.01
C HIS A 355 26.86 18.49 -19.43
N ALA A 356 28.11 18.70 -19.06
CA ALA A 356 28.93 19.74 -19.66
C ALA A 356 29.03 19.40 -21.14
N VAL A 357 28.27 20.12 -21.96
CA VAL A 357 28.54 20.24 -23.38
C VAL A 357 29.91 20.92 -23.45
N ARG A 358 30.96 20.13 -23.68
CA ARG A 358 32.23 20.68 -24.15
C ARG A 358 31.99 21.09 -25.60
N THR A 359 32.20 22.38 -25.84
CA THR A 359 32.41 22.98 -27.15
C THR A 359 33.72 22.51 -27.75
#